data_AF-A0A176ECY5-F1
#
_entry.id   AF-A0A176ECY5-F1
#
_cell.length_a   1.000
_cell.length_b   1.000
_cell.length_c   1.000
_cell.angle_alpha   90.00
_cell.angle_beta   90.00
_cell.angle_gamma   90.00
#
_symmetry.space_group_name_H-M   'P 1'
#
loop_
_entity.id
_entity.type
_entity.pdbx_description
1 polymer ?
#
loop_
_entity_poly.entity_id
_entity_poly.type
_entity_poly.pdbx_seq_one_letter_code
_entity_poly.pdbx_strand_id
1 'polypeptide(L)'
;MICTRDLALLAGLVLAAPGLAACDGSVEDPSGTGAAAPTQPAQQRADIAAMHGERALLAGDLALARAWLEPGEFSAETRAEGFRSLGQLEMAQGNLPAAGAAFDQSYRADPANAGLWVDIGRLRYAGGEQAQALEAVDRALAIDPAHAEALRFRGQLARDAQGLATGAERFARALELHPQNRELRLDLAATLSDAGRAQDALAVLRGGDGTAAAAPRGLFVQAVIAARGGDVAVARDLLERSGLAKDGVASAQLLSALIDLQQENYAIAAVTLDRLYSRQPDNRRIRDLLAFALSRSAGERELVRRFAGIVADDPASAYLRTLVGRAYEALGDRAHAARFLDQPAIASGQLTALPSLSPVRIAPTSQATGALQLRDQVRHAIVAGDREAAVTRAAELARRFPGSADAQAVLGDASFAVGDKPAARAAYGRAARIRLGWPLALRLARAQDDMPRAQRMLADYVRQNPMNGEAAAALADSYAAQGDWPRAVGLLDHALDLGMGRVPWVLAARSVGARQLGDAEEAMSYALAAHELEPMNPLAISALLAAMPDDGSAACAELEAKLRSLQSR
;
A
#
# COMPACT_ATOMS: atom_id res chain seq x y z
N MET A 1 -21.44 18.65 -14.78
CA MET A 1 -22.13 17.35 -14.91
C MET A 1 -21.06 16.29 -15.06
N ILE A 2 -20.72 15.61 -13.98
CA ILE A 2 -19.69 14.56 -14.01
C ILE A 2 -20.44 13.24 -13.77
N CYS A 3 -20.44 12.41 -14.82
CA CYS A 3 -21.32 11.27 -15.02
C CYS A 3 -20.96 10.08 -14.12
N THR A 4 -21.82 9.07 -14.08
CA THR A 4 -21.69 7.72 -13.46
C THR A 4 -20.43 6.92 -13.86
N ARG A 5 -19.45 7.55 -14.52
CA ARG A 5 -18.17 7.02 -15.01
C ARG A 5 -16.97 7.28 -14.08
N ASP A 6 -17.11 8.09 -13.02
CA ASP A 6 -16.02 8.35 -12.05
C ASP A 6 -15.78 7.20 -11.05
N LEU A 7 -16.57 6.14 -11.17
CA LEU A 7 -16.70 5.02 -10.23
C LEU A 7 -15.66 3.93 -10.44
N ALA A 8 -15.28 3.71 -11.70
CA ALA A 8 -14.21 2.81 -12.08
C ALA A 8 -12.82 3.33 -11.68
N LEU A 9 -12.68 4.65 -11.44
CA LEU A 9 -11.44 5.37 -11.14
C LEU A 9 -10.80 4.95 -9.81
N LEU A 10 -11.64 4.58 -8.84
CA LEU A 10 -11.20 4.22 -7.49
C LEU A 10 -11.21 2.71 -7.29
N ALA A 11 -12.16 2.00 -7.90
CA ALA A 11 -12.23 0.55 -7.83
C ALA A 11 -11.15 -0.15 -8.69
N GLY A 12 -10.96 0.23 -9.96
CA GLY A 12 -9.96 -0.41 -10.84
C GLY A 12 -8.53 -0.23 -10.33
N LEU A 13 -8.26 0.96 -9.79
CA LEU A 13 -6.96 1.35 -9.29
C LEU A 13 -6.67 0.67 -7.91
N VAL A 14 -7.69 0.40 -7.07
CA VAL A 14 -7.50 -0.30 -5.78
C VAL A 14 -7.46 -1.81 -5.96
N LEU A 15 -8.18 -2.32 -6.94
CA LEU A 15 -8.10 -3.71 -7.33
C LEU A 15 -6.78 -4.04 -8.07
N ALA A 16 -5.94 -3.04 -8.37
CA ALA A 16 -4.62 -3.18 -8.97
C ALA A 16 -3.45 -3.27 -7.94
N ALA A 17 -3.71 -3.14 -6.63
CA ALA A 17 -2.66 -3.09 -5.61
C ALA A 17 -2.33 -4.48 -5.03
N PRO A 18 -1.05 -4.93 -5.05
CA PRO A 18 -0.60 -6.03 -4.20
C PRO A 18 -0.49 -5.54 -2.75
N GLY A 19 -1.12 -6.23 -1.80
CA GLY A 19 -0.99 -5.81 -0.39
C GLY A 19 -1.96 -6.41 0.61
N LEU A 20 -2.22 -7.72 0.57
CA LEU A 20 -2.83 -8.42 1.71
C LEU A 20 -1.77 -9.03 2.64
N ALA A 21 -1.12 -8.17 3.43
CA ALA A 21 -0.47 -8.48 4.72
C ALA A 21 -0.03 -7.14 5.34
N ALA A 22 -0.33 -6.76 6.58
CA ALA A 22 -0.85 -7.47 7.74
C ALA A 22 -2.14 -6.80 8.23
N CYS A 23 -3.10 -7.61 8.70
CA CYS A 23 -4.20 -7.10 9.49
C CYS A 23 -3.68 -6.87 10.91
N ASP A 24 -3.31 -5.63 11.25
CA ASP A 24 -3.35 -5.19 12.65
C ASP A 24 -4.82 -4.92 12.98
N GLY A 25 -5.45 -5.90 13.64
CA GLY A 25 -6.72 -5.70 14.30
C GLY A 25 -6.51 -4.89 15.57
N SER A 26 -6.62 -3.56 15.47
CA SER A 26 -6.92 -2.75 16.65
C SER A 26 -8.40 -2.97 16.98
N VAL A 27 -8.66 -3.95 17.84
CA VAL A 27 -9.97 -4.14 18.47
C VAL A 27 -10.13 -3.00 19.47
N GLU A 28 -11.08 -2.10 19.21
CA GLU A 28 -11.57 -1.16 20.22
C GLU A 28 -12.30 -1.93 21.31
N ASP A 29 -12.00 -1.57 22.56
CA ASP A 29 -12.54 -2.10 23.81
C ASP A 29 -14.08 -2.26 23.78
N PRO A 30 -14.62 -3.45 24.04
CA PRO A 30 -15.90 -3.57 24.72
C PRO A 30 -15.62 -3.54 26.22
N SER A 31 -15.98 -2.42 26.83
CA SER A 31 -16.09 -2.30 28.28
C SER A 31 -16.89 -3.48 28.88
N GLY A 32 -16.26 -4.21 29.81
CA GLY A 32 -16.95 -4.95 30.88
C GLY A 32 -17.36 -6.40 30.58
N THR A 33 -16.50 -7.35 30.94
CA THR A 33 -16.76 -8.34 32.01
C THR A 33 -15.44 -9.07 32.29
N GLY A 34 -14.83 -8.80 33.45
CA GLY A 34 -13.59 -9.47 33.85
C GLY A 34 -13.83 -10.95 34.10
N ALA A 35 -13.48 -11.80 33.14
CA ALA A 35 -13.39 -13.23 33.33
C ALA A 35 -12.13 -13.54 34.16
N ALA A 36 -12.29 -13.65 35.48
CA ALA A 36 -11.22 -14.11 36.35
C ALA A 36 -10.86 -15.56 35.99
N ALA A 37 -9.56 -15.85 35.84
CA ALA A 37 -9.10 -17.22 35.69
C ALA A 37 -9.54 -18.04 36.93
N PRO A 38 -10.05 -19.27 36.76
CA PRO A 38 -10.49 -20.11 37.87
C PRO A 38 -9.38 -20.30 38.90
N THR A 39 -9.73 -20.16 40.18
CA THR A 39 -8.80 -20.32 41.31
C THR A 39 -8.46 -21.80 41.49
N GLN A 40 -7.35 -22.23 40.90
CA GLN A 40 -6.74 -23.55 41.10
C GLN A 40 -5.49 -23.47 41.99
N PRO A 41 -5.08 -24.57 42.64
CA PRO A 41 -3.78 -24.65 43.32
C PRO A 41 -2.63 -24.28 42.38
N ALA A 42 -1.59 -23.60 42.89
CA ALA A 42 -0.52 -23.01 42.09
C ALA A 42 0.18 -24.02 41.14
N GLN A 43 0.46 -25.24 41.62
CA GLN A 43 1.08 -26.29 40.79
C GLN A 43 0.16 -26.72 39.64
N GLN A 44 -1.12 -26.95 39.93
CA GLN A 44 -2.11 -27.38 38.94
C GLN A 44 -2.39 -26.29 37.91
N ARG A 45 -2.33 -25.02 38.33
CA ARG A 45 -2.41 -23.87 37.43
C ARG A 45 -1.22 -23.81 36.47
N ALA A 46 -0.01 -24.01 36.96
CA ALA A 46 1.21 -23.90 36.15
C ALA A 46 1.27 -24.93 35.00
N ASP A 47 0.69 -26.11 35.21
CA ASP A 47 0.64 -27.19 34.21
C ASP A 47 -0.36 -26.91 33.07
N ILE A 48 -1.41 -26.12 33.32
CA ILE A 48 -2.50 -25.90 32.36
C ILE A 48 -2.54 -24.47 31.78
N ALA A 49 -1.83 -23.53 32.40
CA ALA A 49 -1.90 -22.12 32.05
C ALA A 49 -1.51 -21.84 30.59
N ALA A 50 -0.45 -22.49 30.10
CA ALA A 50 0.00 -22.34 28.71
C ALA A 50 -1.10 -22.77 27.72
N MET A 51 -1.68 -23.95 27.91
CA MET A 51 -2.73 -24.50 27.05
C MET A 51 -4.00 -23.63 27.08
N HIS A 52 -4.44 -23.19 28.26
CA HIS A 52 -5.62 -22.33 28.36
C HIS A 52 -5.39 -20.94 27.75
N GLY A 53 -4.19 -20.38 27.91
CA GLY A 53 -3.77 -19.14 27.28
C GLY A 53 -3.75 -19.24 25.76
N GLU A 54 -3.11 -20.26 25.20
CA GLU A 54 -3.08 -20.52 23.75
C GLU A 54 -4.50 -20.68 23.19
N ARG A 55 -5.35 -21.46 23.85
CA ARG A 55 -6.73 -21.65 23.42
C ARG A 55 -7.52 -20.33 23.43
N ALA A 56 -7.31 -19.50 24.44
CA ALA A 56 -7.94 -18.18 24.52
C ALA A 56 -7.46 -17.25 23.39
N LEU A 57 -6.16 -17.29 23.05
CA LEU A 57 -5.61 -16.57 21.90
C LEU A 57 -6.24 -17.03 20.58
N LEU A 58 -6.36 -18.33 20.37
CA LEU A 58 -7.02 -18.89 19.19
C LEU A 58 -8.51 -18.50 19.09
N ALA A 59 -9.15 -18.30 20.24
CA ALA A 59 -10.53 -17.81 20.33
C ALA A 59 -10.65 -16.28 20.18
N GLY A 60 -9.53 -15.55 20.18
CA GLY A 60 -9.51 -14.08 20.14
C GLY A 60 -9.81 -13.40 21.47
N ASP A 61 -9.93 -14.15 22.57
CA ASP A 61 -10.18 -13.60 23.90
C ASP A 61 -8.85 -13.20 24.57
N LEU A 62 -8.36 -11.99 24.21
CA LEU A 62 -7.09 -11.47 24.70
C LEU A 62 -7.10 -11.23 26.22
N ALA A 63 -8.26 -10.92 26.80
CA ALA A 63 -8.39 -10.68 28.23
C ALA A 63 -8.24 -12.00 29.01
N LEU A 64 -8.92 -13.07 28.56
CA LEU A 64 -8.77 -14.40 29.14
C LEU A 64 -7.36 -14.94 28.92
N ALA A 65 -6.79 -14.74 27.73
CA ALA A 65 -5.40 -15.13 27.45
C ALA A 65 -4.44 -14.44 28.43
N ARG A 66 -4.60 -13.13 28.65
CA ARG A 66 -3.80 -12.37 29.63
C ARG A 66 -3.92 -12.94 31.04
N ALA A 67 -5.14 -13.23 31.49
CA ALA A 67 -5.38 -13.79 32.82
C ALA A 67 -4.64 -15.12 33.08
N TRP A 68 -4.45 -15.94 32.04
CA TRP A 68 -3.70 -17.19 32.13
C TRP A 68 -2.19 -17.03 31.96
N LEU A 69 -1.74 -16.12 31.08
CA LEU A 69 -0.35 -16.05 30.63
C LEU A 69 0.50 -15.02 31.39
N GLU A 70 -0.08 -13.89 31.80
CA GLU A 70 0.63 -12.77 32.45
C GLU A 70 1.38 -13.15 33.74
N PRO A 71 0.87 -14.04 34.61
CA PRO A 71 1.62 -14.45 35.80
C PRO A 71 2.98 -15.10 35.50
N GLY A 72 3.17 -15.65 34.30
CA GLY A 72 4.42 -16.32 33.90
C GLY A 72 4.72 -17.60 34.67
N GLU A 73 3.75 -18.12 35.42
CA GLU A 73 3.84 -19.34 36.20
C GLU A 73 3.55 -20.56 35.31
N PHE A 74 4.61 -21.14 34.74
CA PHE A 74 4.51 -22.33 33.89
C PHE A 74 5.34 -23.48 34.45
N SER A 75 4.82 -24.71 34.28
CA SER A 75 5.56 -25.94 34.59
C SER A 75 6.85 -26.02 33.75
N ALA A 76 7.76 -26.93 34.09
CA ALA A 76 8.98 -27.09 33.30
C ALA A 76 8.69 -27.53 31.86
N GLU A 77 7.68 -28.38 31.69
CA GLU A 77 7.26 -28.95 30.41
C GLU A 77 6.58 -27.92 29.51
N THR A 78 5.73 -27.03 30.06
CA THR A 78 4.96 -26.07 29.26
C THR A 78 5.58 -24.67 29.24
N ARG A 79 6.78 -24.49 29.79
CA ARG A 79 7.42 -23.17 29.94
C ARG A 79 7.68 -22.50 28.59
N ALA A 80 8.15 -23.28 27.62
CA ALA A 80 8.44 -22.79 26.28
C ALA A 80 7.16 -22.31 25.60
N GLU A 81 6.10 -23.13 25.55
CA GLU A 81 4.82 -22.76 24.93
C GLU A 81 4.11 -21.63 25.68
N GLY A 82 4.16 -21.63 27.01
CA GLY A 82 3.55 -20.60 27.85
C GLY A 82 4.12 -19.22 27.57
N PHE A 83 5.45 -19.08 27.59
CA PHE A 83 6.11 -17.82 27.26
C PHE A 83 5.99 -17.45 25.78
N ARG A 84 5.94 -18.44 24.87
CA ARG A 84 5.66 -18.18 23.44
C ARG A 84 4.27 -17.59 23.25
N SER A 85 3.26 -18.17 23.90
CA SER A 85 1.88 -17.68 23.87
C SER A 85 1.76 -16.29 24.50
N LEU A 86 2.45 -16.04 25.62
CA LEU A 86 2.53 -14.69 26.21
C LEU A 86 3.14 -13.68 25.21
N GLY A 87 4.18 -14.07 24.49
CA GLY A 87 4.76 -13.23 23.46
C GLY A 87 3.79 -12.92 22.31
N GLN A 88 3.01 -13.91 21.87
CA GLN A 88 1.97 -13.73 20.86
C GLN A 88 0.83 -12.81 21.35
N LEU A 89 0.44 -12.92 22.62
CA LEU A 89 -0.53 -12.01 23.25
C LEU A 89 -0.03 -10.57 23.23
N GLU A 90 1.21 -10.34 23.69
CA GLU A 90 1.80 -9.00 23.72
C GLU A 90 1.96 -8.43 22.31
N MET A 91 2.27 -9.26 21.31
CA MET A 91 2.25 -8.86 19.90
C MET A 91 0.85 -8.40 19.45
N ALA A 92 -0.20 -9.17 19.77
CA ALA A 92 -1.58 -8.83 19.40
C ALA A 92 -2.04 -7.51 20.03
N GLN A 93 -1.44 -7.11 21.16
CA GLN A 93 -1.73 -5.84 21.85
C GLN A 93 -0.76 -4.71 21.47
N GLY A 94 0.18 -4.96 20.54
CA GLY A 94 1.14 -3.97 20.07
C GLY A 94 2.33 -3.71 21.01
N ASN A 95 2.47 -4.48 22.09
CA ASN A 95 3.52 -4.35 23.08
C ASN A 95 4.80 -5.10 22.65
N LEU A 96 5.42 -4.67 21.55
CA LEU A 96 6.59 -5.33 20.96
C LEU A 96 7.75 -5.58 21.96
N PRO A 97 8.08 -4.65 22.90
CA PRO A 97 9.12 -4.92 23.90
C PRO A 97 8.77 -6.06 24.86
N ALA A 98 7.51 -6.13 25.31
CA ALA A 98 7.04 -7.19 26.21
C ALA A 98 7.00 -8.54 25.48
N ALA A 99 6.57 -8.53 24.21
CA ALA A 99 6.62 -9.71 23.36
C ALA A 99 8.05 -10.26 23.22
N GLY A 100 9.03 -9.38 22.98
CA GLY A 100 10.44 -9.76 22.91
C GLY A 100 10.94 -10.40 24.21
N ALA A 101 10.61 -9.80 25.37
CA ALA A 101 11.00 -10.35 26.66
C ALA A 101 10.39 -11.75 26.92
N ALA A 102 9.13 -11.95 26.54
CA ALA A 102 8.47 -13.25 26.64
C ALA A 102 9.11 -14.28 25.69
N PHE A 103 9.39 -13.92 24.43
CA PHE A 103 10.10 -14.80 23.50
C PHE A 103 11.52 -15.15 23.96
N ASP A 104 12.24 -14.23 24.61
CA ASP A 104 13.53 -14.54 25.22
C ASP A 104 13.41 -15.60 26.31
N GLN A 105 12.34 -15.58 27.12
CA GLN A 105 12.09 -16.63 28.11
C GLN A 105 11.72 -17.96 27.46
N SER A 106 10.91 -17.94 26.40
CA SER A 106 10.58 -19.13 25.62
C SER A 106 11.84 -19.74 25.00
N TYR A 107 12.73 -18.92 24.44
CA TYR A 107 14.02 -19.35 23.87
C TYR A 107 14.94 -19.99 24.92
N ARG A 108 15.00 -19.45 26.14
CA ARG A 108 15.79 -20.05 27.22
C ARG A 108 15.25 -21.42 27.64
N ALA A 109 13.94 -21.63 27.52
CA ALA A 109 13.30 -22.91 27.86
C ALA A 109 13.49 -23.95 26.74
N ASP A 110 13.33 -23.55 25.48
CA ASP A 110 13.55 -24.41 24.31
C ASP A 110 14.16 -23.63 23.12
N PRO A 111 15.50 -23.68 22.94
CA PRO A 111 16.17 -23.05 21.81
C PRO A 111 15.88 -23.69 20.44
N ALA A 112 15.38 -24.93 20.42
CA ALA A 112 15.14 -25.72 19.21
C ALA A 112 13.67 -25.65 18.73
N ASN A 113 12.91 -24.66 19.20
CA ASN A 113 11.53 -24.45 18.79
C ASN A 113 11.44 -23.66 17.47
N ALA A 114 11.13 -24.34 16.35
CA ALA A 114 10.96 -23.68 15.06
C ALA A 114 9.82 -22.64 15.06
N GLY A 115 8.71 -22.91 15.76
CA GLY A 115 7.57 -22.01 15.86
C GLY A 115 7.90 -20.70 16.59
N LEU A 116 8.76 -20.75 17.60
CA LEU A 116 9.26 -19.56 18.28
C LEU A 116 10.05 -18.65 17.32
N TRP A 117 10.90 -19.22 16.47
CA TRP A 117 11.66 -18.45 15.48
C TRP A 117 10.74 -17.79 14.43
N VAL A 118 9.62 -18.42 14.08
CA VAL A 118 8.58 -17.77 13.25
C VAL A 118 7.99 -16.56 13.98
N ASP A 119 7.65 -16.69 15.26
CA ASP A 119 7.06 -15.60 16.04
C ASP A 119 8.04 -14.47 16.30
N ILE A 120 9.32 -14.77 16.56
CA ILE A 120 10.40 -13.78 16.59
C ILE A 120 10.49 -13.08 15.23
N GLY A 121 10.43 -13.83 14.13
CA GLY A 121 10.43 -13.26 12.78
C GLY A 121 9.26 -12.29 12.56
N ARG A 122 8.05 -12.63 13.01
CA ARG A 122 6.87 -11.76 12.95
C ARG A 122 7.01 -10.53 13.83
N LEU A 123 7.54 -10.67 15.05
CA LEU A 123 7.85 -9.56 15.95
C LEU A 123 8.81 -8.57 15.27
N ARG A 124 9.89 -9.09 14.68
CA ARG A 124 10.87 -8.28 13.95
C ARG A 124 10.23 -7.60 12.75
N TYR A 125 9.41 -8.31 11.98
CA TYR A 125 8.69 -7.72 10.85
C TYR A 125 7.75 -6.58 11.29
N ALA A 126 6.97 -6.77 12.36
CA ALA A 126 6.08 -5.77 12.92
C ALA A 126 6.84 -4.55 13.48
N GLY A 127 8.00 -4.78 14.10
CA GLY A 127 8.92 -3.73 14.57
C GLY A 127 9.66 -2.99 13.46
N GLY A 128 9.45 -3.35 12.19
CA GLY A 128 10.17 -2.75 11.07
C GLY A 128 11.62 -3.23 10.93
N GLU A 129 11.96 -4.40 11.50
CA GLU A 129 13.27 -5.07 11.48
C GLU A 129 13.22 -6.27 10.52
N GLN A 130 12.78 -6.05 9.29
CA GLN A 130 12.43 -7.14 8.39
C GLN A 130 13.64 -7.95 7.89
N ALA A 131 14.86 -7.38 7.90
CA ALA A 131 16.07 -8.15 7.62
C ALA A 131 16.27 -9.26 8.66
N GLN A 132 16.06 -8.94 9.94
CA GLN A 132 16.09 -9.92 11.04
C GLN A 132 14.92 -10.90 10.96
N ALA A 133 13.79 -10.51 10.37
CA ALA A 133 12.69 -11.44 10.10
C ALA A 133 13.08 -12.53 9.10
N LEU A 134 13.86 -12.19 8.07
CA LEU A 134 14.42 -13.17 7.12
C LEU A 134 15.39 -14.13 7.83
N GLU A 135 16.30 -13.61 8.66
CA GLU A 135 17.21 -14.46 9.44
C GLU A 135 16.44 -15.42 10.37
N ALA A 136 15.40 -14.93 11.03
CA ALA A 136 14.57 -15.74 11.92
C ALA A 136 13.83 -16.86 11.18
N VAL A 137 13.29 -16.61 9.98
CA VAL A 137 12.64 -17.67 9.20
C VAL A 137 13.65 -18.70 8.68
N ASP A 138 14.86 -18.28 8.32
CA ASP A 138 15.93 -19.20 7.93
C ASP A 138 16.36 -20.10 9.11
N ARG A 139 16.39 -19.55 10.33
CA ARG A 139 16.60 -20.35 11.56
C ARG A 139 15.47 -21.34 11.81
N ALA A 140 14.22 -20.93 11.69
CA ALA A 140 13.08 -21.82 11.84
C ALA A 140 13.15 -23.01 10.87
N LEU A 141 13.49 -22.75 9.60
CA LEU A 141 13.60 -23.78 8.57
C LEU A 141 14.87 -24.63 8.67
N ALA A 142 15.92 -24.13 9.33
CA ALA A 142 17.09 -24.95 9.66
C ALA A 142 16.79 -25.97 10.75
N ILE A 143 15.88 -25.64 11.67
CA ILE A 143 15.40 -26.55 12.73
C ILE A 143 14.41 -27.56 12.15
N ASP A 144 13.39 -27.08 11.43
CA ASP A 144 12.37 -27.92 10.78
C ASP A 144 12.15 -27.43 9.33
N PRO A 145 12.78 -28.11 8.34
CA PRO A 145 12.66 -27.74 6.93
C PRO A 145 11.24 -27.82 6.37
N ALA A 146 10.35 -28.59 7.00
CA ALA A 146 8.97 -28.75 6.60
C ALA A 146 8.01 -27.94 7.49
N HIS A 147 8.50 -27.02 8.33
CA HIS A 147 7.63 -26.27 9.24
C HIS A 147 6.63 -25.40 8.48
N ALA A 148 5.33 -25.71 8.58
CA ALA A 148 4.30 -25.09 7.75
C ALA A 148 4.22 -23.56 7.90
N GLU A 149 4.23 -23.05 9.13
CA GLU A 149 4.15 -21.60 9.39
C GLU A 149 5.44 -20.85 9.01
N ALA A 150 6.60 -21.52 9.04
CA ALA A 150 7.86 -20.92 8.58
C ALA A 150 7.90 -20.85 7.05
N LEU A 151 7.47 -21.90 6.35
CA LEU A 151 7.33 -21.91 4.90
C LEU A 151 6.33 -20.83 4.43
N ARG A 152 5.20 -20.72 5.14
CA ARG A 152 4.20 -19.66 4.92
C ARG A 152 4.81 -18.28 5.11
N PHE A 153 5.48 -18.03 6.24
CA PHE A 153 6.08 -16.72 6.51
C PHE A 153 7.19 -16.38 5.51
N ARG A 154 8.00 -17.37 5.09
CA ARG A 154 8.98 -17.21 4.00
C ARG A 154 8.31 -16.84 2.68
N GLY A 155 7.16 -17.44 2.36
CA GLY A 155 6.35 -17.08 1.19
C GLY A 155 5.87 -15.63 1.24
N GLN A 156 5.43 -15.16 2.40
CA GLN A 156 5.06 -13.76 2.62
C GLN A 156 6.25 -12.81 2.41
N LEU A 157 7.40 -13.09 3.03
CA LEU A 157 8.60 -12.27 2.87
C LEU A 157 9.09 -12.24 1.41
N ALA A 158 9.03 -13.37 0.71
CA ALA A 158 9.35 -13.44 -0.71
C ALA A 158 8.37 -12.62 -1.55
N ARG A 159 7.07 -12.67 -1.24
CA ARG A 159 6.05 -11.84 -1.92
C ARG A 159 6.35 -10.35 -1.75
N ASP A 160 6.72 -9.92 -0.55
CA ASP A 160 6.97 -8.51 -0.24
C ASP A 160 8.28 -7.97 -0.86
N ALA A 161 9.32 -8.81 -0.92
CA ALA A 161 10.64 -8.44 -1.46
C ALA A 161 10.75 -8.63 -2.98
N GLN A 162 10.12 -9.67 -3.53
CA GLN A 162 10.33 -10.13 -4.91
C GLN A 162 9.07 -10.05 -5.78
N GLY A 163 7.91 -9.83 -5.18
CA GLY A 163 6.62 -9.66 -5.86
C GLY A 163 5.75 -10.91 -5.90
N LEU A 164 4.57 -10.76 -6.52
CA LEU A 164 3.46 -11.71 -6.40
C LEU A 164 3.77 -13.08 -7.01
N ALA A 165 4.39 -13.15 -8.18
CA ALA A 165 4.63 -14.42 -8.85
C ALA A 165 5.59 -15.31 -8.04
N THR A 166 6.66 -14.71 -7.51
CA THR A 166 7.60 -15.41 -6.63
C THR A 166 6.94 -15.84 -5.32
N GLY A 167 6.14 -14.97 -4.70
CA GLY A 167 5.35 -15.32 -3.51
C GLY A 167 4.42 -16.51 -3.75
N ALA A 168 3.69 -16.50 -4.87
CA ALA A 168 2.79 -17.58 -5.26
C ALA A 168 3.52 -18.92 -5.45
N GLU A 169 4.70 -18.92 -6.08
CA GLU A 169 5.53 -20.13 -6.20
C GLU A 169 5.92 -20.69 -4.82
N ARG A 170 6.33 -19.82 -3.89
CA ARG A 170 6.71 -20.24 -2.53
C ARG A 170 5.54 -20.83 -1.78
N PHE A 171 4.36 -20.20 -1.84
CA PHE A 171 3.16 -20.73 -1.21
C PHE A 171 2.70 -22.04 -1.85
N ALA A 172 2.78 -22.18 -3.17
CA ALA A 172 2.43 -23.42 -3.86
C ALA A 172 3.32 -24.59 -3.41
N ARG A 173 4.63 -24.40 -3.34
CA ARG A 173 5.58 -25.41 -2.85
C ARG A 173 5.36 -25.75 -1.37
N ALA A 174 5.01 -24.77 -0.55
CA ALA A 174 4.64 -25.01 0.85
C ALA A 174 3.35 -25.83 0.96
N LEU A 175 2.37 -25.56 0.09
CA LEU A 175 1.09 -26.28 0.04
C LEU A 175 1.24 -27.72 -0.47
N GLU A 176 2.20 -28.00 -1.36
CA GLU A 176 2.56 -29.38 -1.76
C GLU A 176 3.02 -30.22 -0.56
N LEU A 177 3.78 -29.62 0.37
CA LEU A 177 4.23 -30.27 1.60
C LEU A 177 3.10 -30.39 2.64
N HIS A 178 2.15 -29.45 2.62
CA HIS A 178 1.02 -29.40 3.56
C HIS A 178 -0.33 -29.25 2.84
N PRO A 179 -0.82 -30.28 2.13
CA PRO A 179 -1.99 -30.14 1.24
C PRO A 179 -3.28 -29.75 1.94
N GLN A 180 -3.39 -29.99 3.24
CA GLN A 180 -4.56 -29.67 4.07
C GLN A 180 -4.44 -28.34 4.82
N ASN A 181 -3.32 -27.61 4.69
CA ASN A 181 -3.13 -26.35 5.39
C ASN A 181 -4.00 -25.25 4.76
N ARG A 182 -5.06 -24.87 5.48
CA ARG A 182 -6.01 -23.83 5.08
C ARG A 182 -5.35 -22.46 4.89
N GLU A 183 -4.41 -22.09 5.75
CA GLU A 183 -3.78 -20.77 5.72
C GLU A 183 -2.86 -20.59 4.51
N LEU A 184 -2.09 -21.62 4.15
CA LEU A 184 -1.29 -21.64 2.93
C LEU A 184 -2.16 -21.49 1.67
N ARG A 185 -3.32 -22.17 1.65
CA ARG A 185 -4.29 -22.05 0.56
C ARG A 185 -4.86 -20.63 0.46
N LEU A 186 -5.21 -20.02 1.59
CA LEU A 186 -5.69 -18.64 1.65
C LEU A 186 -4.62 -17.64 1.15
N ASP A 187 -3.37 -17.78 1.57
CA ASP A 187 -2.29 -16.88 1.16
C ASP A 187 -1.91 -17.05 -0.33
N LEU A 188 -1.90 -18.29 -0.84
CA LEU A 188 -1.73 -18.56 -2.26
C LEU A 188 -2.86 -17.95 -3.08
N ALA A 189 -4.13 -18.18 -2.69
CA ALA A 189 -5.28 -17.65 -3.40
C ALA A 189 -5.31 -16.11 -3.39
N ALA A 190 -5.02 -15.48 -2.25
CA ALA A 190 -4.92 -14.03 -2.17
C ALA A 190 -3.83 -13.49 -3.10
N THR A 191 -2.65 -14.14 -3.11
CA THR A 191 -1.53 -13.73 -3.97
C THR A 191 -1.82 -13.93 -5.46
N LEU A 192 -2.50 -15.02 -5.83
CA LEU A 192 -2.95 -15.25 -7.21
C LEU A 192 -4.02 -14.24 -7.64
N SER A 193 -4.96 -13.93 -6.74
CA SER A 193 -5.98 -12.89 -6.96
C SER A 193 -5.32 -11.54 -7.23
N ASP A 194 -4.38 -11.12 -6.37
CA ASP A 194 -3.61 -9.88 -6.54
C ASP A 194 -2.76 -9.88 -7.83
N ALA A 195 -2.36 -11.05 -8.32
CA ALA A 195 -1.65 -11.21 -9.58
C ALA A 195 -2.58 -11.25 -10.81
N GLY A 196 -3.88 -11.04 -10.64
CA GLY A 196 -4.86 -11.10 -11.73
C GLY A 196 -5.25 -12.52 -12.16
N ARG A 197 -4.73 -13.56 -11.50
CA ARG A 197 -5.00 -14.97 -11.80
C ARG A 197 -6.25 -15.45 -11.06
N ALA A 198 -7.38 -14.81 -11.34
CA ALA A 198 -8.64 -15.04 -10.65
C ALA A 198 -9.13 -16.50 -10.71
N GLN A 199 -9.04 -17.13 -11.88
CA GLN A 199 -9.46 -18.53 -12.05
C GLN A 199 -8.62 -19.48 -11.18
N ASP A 200 -7.30 -19.29 -11.17
CA ASP A 200 -6.39 -20.09 -10.35
C ASP A 200 -6.64 -19.86 -8.86
N ALA A 201 -6.87 -18.61 -8.45
CA ALA A 201 -7.21 -18.28 -7.06
C ALA A 201 -8.49 -19.00 -6.59
N LEU A 202 -9.54 -18.99 -7.40
CA LEU A 202 -10.79 -19.69 -7.10
C LEU A 202 -10.61 -21.21 -7.07
N ALA A 203 -9.80 -21.77 -7.98
CA ALA A 203 -9.48 -23.20 -7.99
C ALA A 203 -8.72 -23.60 -6.73
N VAL A 204 -7.72 -22.80 -6.32
CA VAL A 204 -6.97 -23.01 -5.08
C VAL A 204 -7.91 -22.97 -3.87
N LEU A 205 -8.81 -22.00 -3.76
CA LEU A 205 -9.75 -21.90 -2.62
C LEU A 205 -10.70 -23.10 -2.51
N ARG A 206 -11.18 -23.62 -3.64
CA ARG A 206 -12.08 -24.78 -3.68
C ARG A 206 -11.36 -26.12 -3.47
N GLY A 207 -10.03 -26.14 -3.59
CA GLY A 207 -9.21 -27.33 -3.37
C GLY A 207 -9.24 -27.82 -1.92
N GLY A 208 -8.84 -29.08 -1.72
CA GLY A 208 -8.83 -29.75 -0.42
C GLY A 208 -10.23 -30.02 0.13
N ASP A 209 -10.48 -29.60 1.37
CA ASP A 209 -11.72 -29.75 2.12
C ASP A 209 -12.72 -28.59 1.89
N GLY A 210 -12.38 -27.61 1.05
CA GLY A 210 -13.23 -26.45 0.75
C GLY A 210 -13.36 -25.43 1.90
N THR A 211 -12.75 -25.68 3.07
CA THR A 211 -12.89 -24.79 4.24
C THR A 211 -12.24 -23.43 4.04
N ALA A 212 -11.22 -23.34 3.18
CA ALA A 212 -10.61 -22.06 2.81
C ALA A 212 -11.58 -21.16 2.05
N ALA A 213 -12.41 -21.71 1.14
CA ALA A 213 -13.39 -20.92 0.40
C ALA A 213 -14.48 -20.31 1.30
N ALA A 214 -14.85 -21.02 2.37
CA ALA A 214 -15.86 -20.55 3.33
C ALA A 214 -15.30 -19.67 4.46
N ALA A 215 -13.98 -19.66 4.67
CA ALA A 215 -13.35 -18.84 5.70
C ALA A 215 -13.53 -17.33 5.40
N PRO A 216 -13.60 -16.45 6.43
CA PRO A 216 -13.68 -15.00 6.25
C PRO A 216 -12.71 -14.43 5.22
N ARG A 217 -11.43 -14.78 5.32
CA ARG A 217 -10.39 -14.36 4.37
C ARG A 217 -10.64 -14.89 2.94
N GLY A 218 -11.17 -16.10 2.80
CA GLY A 218 -11.49 -16.70 1.50
C GLY A 218 -12.70 -16.06 0.84
N LEU A 219 -13.74 -15.74 1.61
CA LEU A 219 -14.89 -14.95 1.15
C LEU A 219 -14.44 -13.56 0.70
N PHE A 220 -13.54 -12.93 1.46
CA PHE A 220 -12.96 -11.65 1.09
C PHE A 220 -12.15 -11.71 -0.22
N VAL A 221 -11.31 -12.73 -0.41
CA VAL A 221 -10.59 -12.92 -1.69
C VAL A 221 -11.57 -13.08 -2.86
N GLN A 222 -12.66 -13.84 -2.68
CA GLN A 222 -13.70 -13.98 -3.69
C GLN A 222 -14.45 -12.66 -3.95
N ALA A 223 -14.70 -11.87 -2.92
CA ALA A 223 -15.31 -10.54 -3.05
C ALA A 223 -14.44 -9.60 -3.89
N VAL A 224 -13.12 -9.60 -3.65
CA VAL A 224 -12.15 -8.83 -4.46
C VAL A 224 -12.16 -9.28 -5.92
N ILE A 225 -12.21 -10.60 -6.18
CA ILE A 225 -12.29 -11.16 -7.53
C ILE A 225 -13.60 -10.73 -8.22
N ALA A 226 -14.73 -10.82 -7.53
CA ALA A 226 -16.03 -10.40 -8.05
C ALA A 226 -16.05 -8.91 -8.37
N ALA A 227 -15.51 -8.06 -7.49
CA ALA A 227 -15.40 -6.63 -7.71
C ALA A 227 -14.53 -6.30 -8.93
N ARG A 228 -13.41 -7.02 -9.14
CA ARG A 228 -12.55 -6.93 -10.34
C ARG A 228 -13.30 -7.30 -11.60
N GLY A 229 -14.13 -8.34 -11.53
CA GLY A 229 -14.98 -8.78 -12.63
C GLY A 229 -16.18 -7.87 -12.91
N GLY A 230 -16.40 -6.81 -12.12
CA GLY A 230 -17.56 -5.93 -12.23
C GLY A 230 -18.85 -6.50 -11.62
N ASP A 231 -18.80 -7.65 -10.95
CA ASP A 231 -19.95 -8.24 -10.26
C ASP A 231 -20.07 -7.66 -8.85
N VAL A 232 -20.57 -6.42 -8.79
CA VAL A 232 -20.67 -5.65 -7.55
C VAL A 232 -21.65 -6.28 -6.56
N ALA A 233 -22.70 -6.94 -7.04
CA ALA A 233 -23.70 -7.60 -6.19
C ALA A 233 -23.08 -8.80 -5.45
N VAL A 234 -22.38 -9.68 -6.18
CA VAL A 234 -21.67 -10.81 -5.58
C VAL A 234 -20.54 -10.33 -4.68
N ALA A 235 -19.79 -9.31 -5.09
CA ALA A 235 -18.73 -8.73 -4.27
C ALA A 235 -19.24 -8.24 -2.91
N ARG A 236 -20.40 -7.56 -2.88
CA ARG A 236 -21.02 -7.09 -1.64
C ARG A 236 -21.49 -8.24 -0.75
N ASP A 237 -22.20 -9.23 -1.30
CA ASP A 237 -22.68 -10.39 -0.53
C ASP A 237 -21.52 -11.11 0.16
N LEU A 238 -20.47 -11.41 -0.61
CA LEU A 238 -19.28 -12.11 -0.11
C LEU A 238 -18.53 -11.27 0.93
N LEU A 239 -18.40 -9.95 0.72
CA LEU A 239 -17.77 -9.05 1.68
C LEU A 239 -18.56 -8.98 2.99
N GLU A 240 -19.89 -8.90 2.92
CA GLU A 240 -20.74 -8.89 4.11
C GLU A 240 -20.62 -10.20 4.90
N ARG A 241 -20.72 -11.34 4.20
CA ARG A 241 -20.59 -12.68 4.80
C ARG A 241 -19.20 -12.94 5.37
N SER A 242 -18.17 -12.25 4.86
CA SER A 242 -16.82 -12.35 5.41
C SER A 242 -16.72 -11.76 6.82
N GLY A 243 -17.59 -10.81 7.21
CA GLY A 243 -17.50 -10.12 8.50
C GLY A 243 -16.35 -9.10 8.63
N LEU A 244 -15.29 -9.23 7.83
CA LEU A 244 -14.04 -8.50 8.01
C LEU A 244 -14.18 -6.96 7.98
N ALA A 245 -15.11 -6.42 7.19
CA ALA A 245 -15.35 -4.98 7.15
C ALA A 245 -16.00 -4.47 8.46
N LYS A 246 -16.87 -5.29 9.06
CA LYS A 246 -17.49 -5.02 10.37
C LYS A 246 -16.45 -5.15 11.49
N ASP A 247 -15.53 -6.11 11.36
CA ASP A 247 -14.39 -6.32 12.28
C ASP A 247 -13.29 -5.24 12.17
N GLY A 248 -13.47 -4.24 11.31
CA GLY A 248 -12.55 -3.11 11.21
C GLY A 248 -11.29 -3.36 10.38
N VAL A 249 -11.23 -4.46 9.62
CA VAL A 249 -10.11 -4.78 8.74
C VAL A 249 -10.02 -3.75 7.62
N ALA A 250 -8.91 -3.00 7.57
CA ALA A 250 -8.76 -1.84 6.70
C ALA A 250 -8.93 -2.15 5.20
N SER A 251 -8.43 -3.29 4.72
CA SER A 251 -8.59 -3.73 3.32
C SER A 251 -10.06 -4.05 2.97
N ALA A 252 -10.79 -4.64 3.91
CA ALA A 252 -12.22 -4.93 3.76
C ALA A 252 -13.08 -3.66 3.80
N GLN A 253 -12.75 -2.72 4.70
CA GLN A 253 -13.37 -1.39 4.73
C GLN A 253 -13.09 -0.60 3.46
N LEU A 254 -11.88 -0.67 2.93
CA LEU A 254 -11.53 -0.03 1.67
C LEU A 254 -12.34 -0.64 0.51
N LEU A 255 -12.43 -1.97 0.41
CA LEU A 255 -13.27 -2.61 -0.62
C LEU A 255 -14.74 -2.21 -0.48
N SER A 256 -15.27 -2.15 0.75
CA SER A 256 -16.63 -1.66 1.02
C SER A 256 -16.82 -0.24 0.52
N ALA A 257 -15.91 0.67 0.87
CA ALA A 257 -15.96 2.06 0.43
C ALA A 257 -15.90 2.19 -1.09
N LEU A 258 -15.16 1.32 -1.78
CA LEU A 258 -15.08 1.33 -3.24
C LEU A 258 -16.32 0.81 -3.91
N ILE A 259 -16.93 -0.24 -3.36
CA ILE A 259 -18.24 -0.73 -3.80
C ILE A 259 -19.30 0.36 -3.60
N ASP A 260 -19.26 1.06 -2.47
CA ASP A 260 -20.19 2.15 -2.17
C ASP A 260 -19.96 3.35 -3.05
N LEU A 261 -18.69 3.70 -3.31
CA LEU A 261 -18.35 4.65 -4.34
C LEU A 261 -19.03 4.17 -5.60
N GLN A 262 -18.69 2.99 -6.14
CA GLN A 262 -19.18 2.37 -7.40
C GLN A 262 -20.70 2.37 -7.62
N GLN A 263 -21.47 2.48 -6.55
CA GLN A 263 -22.93 2.53 -6.62
C GLN A 263 -23.51 3.91 -6.30
N GLU A 264 -22.67 4.95 -6.33
CA GLU A 264 -23.03 6.34 -6.07
C GLU A 264 -23.47 6.60 -4.63
N ASN A 265 -23.13 5.69 -3.70
CA ASN A 265 -23.38 5.83 -2.27
C ASN A 265 -22.27 6.67 -1.61
N TYR A 266 -22.03 7.87 -2.16
CA TYR A 266 -20.88 8.71 -1.81
C TYR A 266 -20.82 9.10 -0.33
N ALA A 267 -21.96 9.35 0.31
CA ALA A 267 -22.03 9.69 1.73
C ALA A 267 -21.56 8.53 2.63
N ILE A 268 -21.96 7.29 2.30
CA ILE A 268 -21.56 6.08 3.04
C ILE A 268 -20.07 5.82 2.83
N ALA A 269 -19.60 5.94 1.59
CA ALA A 269 -18.18 5.83 1.27
C ALA A 269 -17.34 6.86 2.05
N ALA A 270 -17.79 8.11 2.13
CA ALA A 270 -17.09 9.17 2.87
C ALA A 270 -16.91 8.81 4.35
N VAL A 271 -17.93 8.27 5.03
CA VAL A 271 -17.82 7.85 6.44
C VAL A 271 -16.80 6.72 6.62
N THR A 272 -16.78 5.75 5.73
CA THR A 272 -15.82 4.64 5.81
C THR A 272 -14.39 5.11 5.50
N LEU A 273 -14.22 5.96 4.48
CA LEU A 273 -12.94 6.55 4.12
C LEU A 273 -12.41 7.52 5.19
N ASP A 274 -13.29 8.20 5.92
CA ASP A 274 -12.92 9.08 7.03
C ASP A 274 -12.28 8.31 8.19
N ARG A 275 -12.86 7.16 8.55
CA ARG A 275 -12.29 6.24 9.55
C ARG A 275 -10.91 5.74 9.11
N LEU A 276 -10.77 5.36 7.84
CA LEU A 276 -9.49 4.92 7.27
C LEU A 276 -8.45 6.05 7.26
N TYR A 277 -8.86 7.26 6.87
CA TYR A 277 -7.99 8.44 6.80
C TYR A 277 -7.49 8.84 8.20
N SER A 278 -8.35 8.76 9.21
CA SER A 278 -8.00 9.07 10.60
C SER A 278 -6.90 8.15 11.13
N ARG A 279 -6.88 6.88 10.70
CA ARG A 279 -5.81 5.92 11.05
C ARG A 279 -4.55 6.09 10.20
N GLN A 280 -4.67 6.59 8.97
CA GLN A 280 -3.57 6.69 8.01
C GLN A 280 -3.55 8.07 7.29
N PRO A 281 -3.26 9.17 8.00
CA PRO A 281 -3.34 10.51 7.42
C PRO A 281 -2.33 10.76 6.29
N ASP A 282 -1.19 10.06 6.32
CA ASP A 282 -0.15 10.12 5.28
C ASP A 282 -0.53 9.34 4.01
N ASN A 283 -1.63 8.57 4.01
CA ASN A 283 -2.06 7.78 2.85
C ASN A 283 -2.82 8.67 1.85
N ARG A 284 -2.07 9.24 0.90
CA ARG A 284 -2.59 10.10 -0.17
C ARG A 284 -3.78 9.50 -0.91
N ARG A 285 -3.78 8.18 -1.11
CA ARG A 285 -4.85 7.51 -1.84
C ARG A 285 -6.18 7.55 -1.09
N ILE A 286 -6.16 7.23 0.19
CA ILE A 286 -7.35 7.30 1.06
C ILE A 286 -7.83 8.76 1.17
N ARG A 287 -6.88 9.72 1.24
CA ARG A 287 -7.19 11.15 1.23
C ARG A 287 -7.93 11.57 -0.04
N ASP A 288 -7.42 11.20 -1.20
CA ASP A 288 -7.98 11.59 -2.50
C ASP A 288 -9.34 10.88 -2.73
N LEU A 289 -9.47 9.62 -2.31
CA LEU A 289 -10.74 8.88 -2.23
C LEU A 289 -11.79 9.62 -1.38
N LEU A 290 -11.40 10.08 -0.18
CA LEU A 290 -12.28 10.80 0.74
C LEU A 290 -12.70 12.15 0.17
N ALA A 291 -11.75 12.92 -0.37
CA ALA A 291 -12.04 14.18 -1.03
C ALA A 291 -13.01 13.98 -2.21
N PHE A 292 -12.82 12.93 -3.00
CA PHE A 292 -13.74 12.57 -4.07
C PHE A 292 -15.15 12.27 -3.54
N ALA A 293 -15.27 11.41 -2.53
CA ALA A 293 -16.55 11.07 -1.92
C ALA A 293 -17.29 12.32 -1.41
N LEU A 294 -16.58 13.21 -0.70
CA LEU A 294 -17.13 14.48 -0.20
C LEU A 294 -17.59 15.40 -1.34
N SER A 295 -16.83 15.48 -2.43
CA SER A 295 -17.20 16.29 -3.61
C SER A 295 -18.49 15.82 -4.29
N ARG A 296 -18.92 14.59 -4.03
CA ARG A 296 -20.12 13.97 -4.62
C ARG A 296 -21.28 13.83 -3.64
N SER A 297 -21.05 14.07 -2.36
CA SER A 297 -22.06 13.96 -1.30
C SER A 297 -22.47 15.31 -0.72
N ALA A 298 -22.38 16.39 -1.50
CA ALA A 298 -22.63 17.78 -1.04
C ALA A 298 -21.77 18.18 0.19
N GLY A 299 -20.53 17.67 0.24
CA GLY A 299 -19.57 17.88 1.32
C GLY A 299 -18.57 19.00 1.03
N GLU A 300 -18.88 19.97 0.17
CA GLU A 300 -17.91 20.95 -0.36
C GLU A 300 -17.28 21.80 0.75
N ARG A 301 -18.08 22.23 1.74
CA ARG A 301 -17.58 22.98 2.91
C ARG A 301 -16.54 22.18 3.68
N GLU A 302 -16.80 20.89 3.87
CA GLU A 302 -15.94 20.00 4.62
C GLU A 302 -14.66 19.67 3.85
N LEU A 303 -14.79 19.42 2.55
CA LEU A 303 -13.67 19.22 1.63
C LEU A 303 -12.71 20.41 1.67
N VAL A 304 -13.23 21.63 1.50
CA VAL A 304 -12.44 22.86 1.56
C VAL A 304 -11.78 23.02 2.93
N ARG A 305 -12.55 22.91 4.01
CA ARG A 305 -12.04 23.09 5.38
C ARG A 305 -10.87 22.15 5.70
N ARG A 306 -10.91 20.91 5.21
CA ARG A 306 -9.87 19.91 5.48
C ARG A 306 -8.67 19.99 4.55
N PHE A 307 -8.91 20.19 3.25
CA PHE A 307 -7.88 19.95 2.23
C PHE A 307 -7.34 21.21 1.57
N ALA A 308 -7.99 22.37 1.70
CA ALA A 308 -7.50 23.59 1.04
C ALA A 308 -6.11 24.01 1.52
N GLY A 309 -5.83 23.93 2.84
CA GLY A 309 -4.50 24.22 3.38
C GLY A 309 -3.44 23.21 2.89
N ILE A 310 -3.80 21.92 2.91
CA ILE A 310 -2.91 20.84 2.45
C ILE A 310 -2.49 21.04 0.98
N VAL A 311 -3.43 21.42 0.11
CA VAL A 311 -3.14 21.66 -1.32
C VAL A 311 -2.36 22.94 -1.55
N ALA A 312 -2.58 23.97 -0.72
CA ALA A 312 -1.81 25.21 -0.80
C ALA A 312 -0.32 24.96 -0.51
N ASP A 313 -0.02 24.03 0.41
CA ASP A 313 1.33 23.69 0.84
C ASP A 313 1.97 22.54 0.01
N ASP A 314 1.17 21.62 -0.54
CA ASP A 314 1.61 20.48 -1.36
C ASP A 314 1.02 20.55 -2.77
N PRO A 315 1.71 21.22 -3.73
CA PRO A 315 1.26 21.30 -5.11
C PRO A 315 1.33 19.97 -5.88
N ALA A 316 1.70 18.84 -5.26
CA ALA A 316 1.89 17.59 -6.00
C ALA A 316 0.60 16.82 -6.30
N SER A 317 -0.52 17.02 -5.58
CA SER A 317 -1.79 16.35 -5.92
C SER A 317 -2.67 17.26 -6.78
N ALA A 318 -2.45 17.21 -8.10
CA ALA A 318 -3.25 17.94 -9.08
C ALA A 318 -4.74 17.55 -8.98
N TYR A 319 -5.04 16.27 -8.77
CA TYR A 319 -6.40 15.77 -8.60
C TYR A 319 -7.10 16.36 -7.37
N LEU A 320 -6.45 16.30 -6.19
CA LEU A 320 -7.00 16.90 -4.97
C LEU A 320 -7.18 18.41 -5.12
N ARG A 321 -6.23 19.08 -5.80
CA ARG A 321 -6.33 20.50 -6.12
C ARG A 321 -7.55 20.81 -6.96
N THR A 322 -7.80 20.03 -8.02
CA THR A 322 -9.01 20.18 -8.84
C THR A 322 -10.26 20.02 -7.99
N LEU A 323 -10.33 19.00 -7.12
CA LEU A 323 -11.49 18.80 -6.25
C LEU A 323 -11.72 19.97 -5.29
N VAL A 324 -10.66 20.52 -4.68
CA VAL A 324 -10.74 21.71 -3.82
C VAL A 324 -11.21 22.94 -4.62
N GLY A 325 -10.64 23.17 -5.81
CA GLY A 325 -11.04 24.27 -6.68
C GLY A 325 -12.51 24.18 -7.09
N ARG A 326 -12.98 23.00 -7.50
CA ARG A 326 -14.40 22.74 -7.84
C ARG A 326 -15.32 22.91 -6.63
N ALA A 327 -14.87 22.54 -5.43
CA ALA A 327 -15.63 22.76 -4.22
C ALA A 327 -15.81 24.27 -3.92
N TYR A 328 -14.76 25.08 -4.11
CA TYR A 328 -14.89 26.55 -4.02
C TYR A 328 -15.86 27.12 -5.06
N GLU A 329 -15.83 26.64 -6.31
CA GLU A 329 -16.80 27.06 -7.34
C GLU A 329 -18.25 26.74 -6.94
N ALA A 330 -18.49 25.53 -6.43
CA ALA A 330 -19.80 25.09 -5.96
C ALA A 330 -20.31 25.91 -4.76
N LEU A 331 -19.40 26.40 -3.91
CA LEU A 331 -19.71 27.33 -2.82
C LEU A 331 -19.89 28.79 -3.28
N GLY A 332 -19.68 29.09 -4.56
CA GLY A 332 -19.79 30.44 -5.13
C GLY A 332 -18.54 31.31 -5.01
N ASP A 333 -17.44 30.78 -4.47
CA ASP A 333 -16.19 31.51 -4.27
C ASP A 333 -15.24 31.32 -5.46
N ARG A 334 -15.55 32.04 -6.54
CA ARG A 334 -14.77 31.97 -7.80
C ARG A 334 -13.33 32.46 -7.64
N ALA A 335 -13.08 33.38 -6.70
CA ALA A 335 -11.75 33.94 -6.49
C ALA A 335 -10.79 32.90 -5.89
N HIS A 336 -11.23 32.15 -4.88
CA HIS A 336 -10.44 31.04 -4.34
C HIS A 336 -10.38 29.88 -5.33
N ALA A 337 -11.47 29.55 -6.02
CA ALA A 337 -11.46 28.49 -7.03
C ALA A 337 -10.37 28.71 -8.10
N ALA A 338 -10.27 29.93 -8.65
CA ALA A 338 -9.26 30.28 -9.65
C ALA A 338 -7.82 30.02 -9.15
N ARG A 339 -7.53 30.27 -7.87
CA ARG A 339 -6.20 30.00 -7.28
C ARG A 339 -5.79 28.52 -7.35
N PHE A 340 -6.75 27.60 -7.33
CA PHE A 340 -6.50 26.17 -7.42
C PHE A 340 -6.65 25.64 -8.86
N LEU A 341 -7.58 26.15 -9.64
CA LEU A 341 -7.87 25.64 -10.99
C LEU A 341 -6.93 26.21 -12.07
N ASP A 342 -6.39 27.42 -11.89
CA ASP A 342 -5.52 28.08 -12.88
C ASP A 342 -4.04 27.73 -12.70
N GLN A 343 -3.71 26.92 -11.69
CA GLN A 343 -2.36 26.42 -11.49
C GLN A 343 -2.05 25.34 -12.53
N PRO A 344 -0.87 25.39 -13.17
CA PRO A 344 -0.40 24.30 -13.99
C PRO A 344 -0.49 22.97 -13.21
N ALA A 345 -1.02 21.94 -13.85
CA ALA A 345 -0.83 20.57 -13.37
C ALA A 345 0.59 20.13 -13.73
N ILE A 346 1.61 20.79 -13.16
CA ILE A 346 3.00 20.36 -13.29
C ILE A 346 3.16 19.15 -12.38
N ALA A 347 2.84 17.97 -12.92
CA ALA A 347 3.53 16.76 -12.52
C ALA A 347 4.93 16.85 -13.14
N SER A 348 5.81 17.66 -12.55
CA SER A 348 7.23 17.56 -12.91
C SER A 348 7.62 16.12 -12.65
N GLY A 349 8.21 15.45 -13.65
CA GLY A 349 8.72 14.07 -13.54
C GLY A 349 9.88 13.91 -12.54
N GLN A 350 9.98 14.83 -11.57
CA GLN A 350 10.91 14.88 -10.46
C GLN A 350 10.23 14.29 -9.23
N LEU A 351 10.99 13.53 -8.44
CA LEU A 351 10.52 13.03 -7.15
C LEU A 351 10.32 14.21 -6.19
N THR A 352 9.07 14.48 -5.81
CA THR A 352 8.75 15.51 -4.81
C THR A 352 8.83 14.93 -3.40
N ALA A 353 9.46 15.66 -2.49
CA ALA A 353 9.46 15.31 -1.07
C ALA A 353 8.04 15.44 -0.50
N LEU A 354 7.62 14.45 0.29
CA LEU A 354 6.37 14.50 1.04
C LEU A 354 6.55 15.43 2.24
N PRO A 355 5.81 16.55 2.35
CA PRO A 355 5.83 17.34 3.57
C PRO A 355 5.28 16.51 4.74
N SER A 356 5.80 16.74 5.94
CA SER A 356 5.24 16.15 7.16
C SER A 356 3.92 16.82 7.48
N LEU A 357 2.84 16.03 7.62
CA LEU A 357 1.55 16.52 8.13
C LEU A 357 1.57 16.77 9.65
N SER A 358 2.59 16.25 10.34
CA SER A 358 2.83 16.50 11.75
C SER A 358 3.67 17.78 11.92
N PRO A 359 3.23 18.76 12.73
CA PRO A 359 4.03 19.94 13.01
C PRO A 359 5.35 19.54 13.68
N VAL A 360 6.47 20.06 13.17
CA VAL A 360 7.80 19.83 13.75
C VAL A 360 7.81 20.49 15.13
N ARG A 361 7.59 19.69 16.19
CA ARG A 361 7.95 20.14 17.54
C ARG A 361 9.47 20.10 17.62
N ILE A 362 10.11 21.27 17.53
CA ILE A 362 11.52 21.45 17.87
C ILE A 362 11.59 21.26 19.40
N ALA A 363 11.63 20.01 19.86
CA ALA A 363 12.00 19.72 21.23
C ALA A 363 13.52 19.86 21.33
N PRO A 364 14.04 20.53 22.38
CA PRO A 364 15.48 20.61 22.59
C PRO A 364 16.03 19.19 22.74
N THR A 365 17.18 18.96 22.11
CA THR A 365 18.11 17.84 22.32
C THR A 365 17.79 16.99 23.54
N SER A 366 17.01 15.92 23.36
CA SER A 366 16.92 14.82 24.32
C SER A 366 17.03 13.51 23.55
N GLN A 367 17.80 12.58 24.12
CA GLN A 367 18.35 11.37 23.49
C GLN A 367 17.32 10.28 23.13
N ALA A 368 16.07 10.64 22.86
CA ALA A 368 15.03 9.70 22.44
C ALA A 368 14.17 10.26 21.29
N THR A 369 14.78 10.84 20.25
CA THR A 369 14.06 11.15 19.01
C THR A 369 13.49 9.84 18.44
N GLY A 370 12.17 9.69 18.39
CA GLY A 370 11.52 8.50 17.82
C GLY A 370 11.76 8.37 16.32
N ALA A 371 11.61 7.17 15.75
CA ALA A 371 11.81 6.93 14.31
C ALA A 371 10.96 7.86 13.42
N LEU A 372 9.69 8.09 13.81
CA LEU A 372 8.78 9.01 13.12
C LEU A 372 9.28 10.46 13.15
N GLN A 373 9.77 10.92 14.31
CA GLN A 373 10.29 12.28 14.45
C GLN A 373 11.58 12.48 13.63
N LEU A 374 12.48 11.49 13.61
CA LEU A 374 13.66 11.51 12.74
C LEU A 374 13.27 11.55 11.26
N ARG A 375 12.30 10.72 10.84
CA ARG A 375 11.76 10.75 9.48
C ARG A 375 11.19 12.13 9.12
N ASP A 376 10.42 12.74 10.02
CA ASP A 376 9.80 14.05 9.77
C ASP A 376 10.84 15.18 9.71
N GLN A 377 11.90 15.10 10.51
CA GLN A 377 13.06 15.99 10.41
C GLN A 377 13.77 15.86 9.06
N VAL A 378 13.97 14.63 8.56
CA VAL A 378 14.55 14.40 7.24
C VAL A 378 13.68 15.03 6.15
N ARG A 379 12.37 14.77 6.18
CA ARG A 379 11.42 15.35 5.21
C ARG A 379 11.48 16.87 5.21
N HIS A 380 11.46 17.49 6.39
CA HIS A 380 11.58 18.95 6.52
C HIS A 380 12.90 19.47 5.96
N ALA A 381 14.03 18.83 6.26
CA ALA A 381 15.34 19.23 5.75
C ALA A 381 15.41 19.13 4.21
N ILE A 382 14.83 18.08 3.62
CA ILE A 382 14.74 17.95 2.16
C ILE A 382 13.92 19.10 1.56
N VAL A 383 12.74 19.39 2.12
CA VAL A 383 11.87 20.48 1.64
C VAL A 383 12.53 21.85 1.79
N ALA A 384 13.24 22.08 2.89
CA ALA A 384 13.99 23.32 3.15
C ALA A 384 15.27 23.45 2.29
N GLY A 385 15.66 22.41 1.56
CA GLY A 385 16.92 22.38 0.80
C GLY A 385 18.18 22.25 1.66
N ASP A 386 18.03 21.92 2.96
CA ASP A 386 19.16 21.69 3.88
C ASP A 386 19.76 20.30 3.63
N ARG A 387 20.71 20.27 2.70
CA ARG A 387 21.35 19.04 2.20
C ARG A 387 22.09 18.28 3.31
N GLU A 388 22.82 19.00 4.16
CA GLU A 388 23.63 18.40 5.21
C GLU A 388 22.75 17.80 6.31
N ALA A 389 21.73 18.54 6.77
CA ALA A 389 20.81 18.04 7.77
C ALA A 389 20.01 16.84 7.25
N ALA A 390 19.55 16.88 5.99
CA ALA A 390 18.80 15.78 5.39
C ALA A 390 19.58 14.47 5.41
N VAL A 391 20.82 14.47 4.91
CA VAL A 391 21.66 13.26 4.85
C VAL A 391 22.09 12.82 6.25
N THR A 392 22.49 13.75 7.12
CA THR A 392 22.96 13.43 8.48
C THR A 392 21.88 12.75 9.30
N ARG A 393 20.65 13.30 9.29
CA ARG A 393 19.52 12.73 10.03
C ARG A 393 19.03 11.42 9.43
N ALA A 394 19.05 11.29 8.10
CA ALA A 394 18.67 10.05 7.45
C ALA A 394 19.69 8.93 7.71
N ALA A 395 20.98 9.26 7.74
CA ALA A 395 22.04 8.33 8.12
C ALA A 395 21.94 7.91 9.59
N GLU A 396 21.59 8.84 10.49
CA GLU A 396 21.28 8.53 11.89
C GLU A 396 20.12 7.53 12.00
N LEU A 397 19.01 7.77 11.30
CA LEU A 397 17.85 6.88 11.26
C LEU A 397 18.24 5.48 10.73
N ALA A 398 18.94 5.41 9.60
CA ALA A 398 19.38 4.14 9.00
C ALA A 398 20.39 3.38 9.88
N ARG A 399 21.24 4.07 10.63
CA ARG A 399 22.17 3.44 11.59
C ARG A 399 21.45 2.90 12.82
N ARG A 400 20.40 3.59 13.28
CA ARG A 400 19.60 3.15 14.44
C ARG A 400 18.67 2.00 14.09
N PHE A 401 18.18 1.94 12.85
CA PHE A 401 17.27 0.90 12.36
C PHE A 401 17.82 0.25 11.07
N PRO A 402 18.96 -0.47 11.14
CA PRO A 402 19.64 -0.98 9.95
C PRO A 402 18.82 -1.99 9.16
N GLY A 403 17.95 -2.75 9.84
CA GLY A 403 17.05 -3.75 9.25
C GLY A 403 15.73 -3.20 8.70
N SER A 404 15.50 -1.88 8.78
CA SER A 404 14.26 -1.25 8.33
C SER A 404 14.32 -0.83 6.88
N ALA A 405 13.44 -1.40 6.04
CA ALA A 405 13.29 -0.97 4.65
C ALA A 405 12.99 0.52 4.54
N ASP A 406 12.13 1.05 5.42
CA ASP A 406 11.73 2.46 5.41
C ASP A 406 12.88 3.38 5.82
N ALA A 407 13.66 3.01 6.84
CA ALA A 407 14.84 3.80 7.22
C ALA A 407 15.87 3.87 6.09
N GLN A 408 16.10 2.75 5.39
CA GLN A 408 16.98 2.71 4.22
C GLN A 408 16.41 3.50 3.03
N ALA A 409 15.09 3.47 2.83
CA ALA A 409 14.43 4.26 1.79
C ALA A 409 14.53 5.77 2.07
N VAL A 410 14.35 6.21 3.32
CA VAL A 410 14.51 7.62 3.73
C VAL A 410 15.95 8.11 3.54
N LEU A 411 16.95 7.26 3.81
CA LEU A 411 18.35 7.57 3.46
C LEU A 411 18.53 7.71 1.95
N GLY A 412 17.91 6.82 1.16
CA GLY A 412 17.91 6.94 -0.29
C GLY A 412 17.26 8.23 -0.80
N ASP A 413 16.13 8.63 -0.20
CA ASP A 413 15.41 9.86 -0.52
C ASP A 413 16.29 11.10 -0.26
N ALA A 414 16.95 11.15 0.90
CA ALA A 414 17.87 12.23 1.26
C ALA A 414 19.09 12.30 0.33
N SER A 415 19.73 11.15 0.05
CA SER A 415 20.85 11.07 -0.90
C SER A 415 20.44 11.49 -2.31
N PHE A 416 19.26 11.08 -2.76
CA PHE A 416 18.72 11.45 -4.07
C PHE A 416 18.48 12.96 -4.16
N ALA A 417 17.87 13.55 -3.12
CA ALA A 417 17.57 14.98 -3.05
C ALA A 417 18.83 15.87 -3.13
N VAL A 418 19.96 15.42 -2.58
CA VAL A 418 21.23 16.16 -2.66
C VAL A 418 22.01 15.93 -3.96
N GLY A 419 21.53 15.02 -4.83
CA GLY A 419 22.13 14.69 -6.12
C GLY A 419 23.09 13.50 -6.10
N ASP A 420 23.27 12.81 -4.97
CA ASP A 420 24.13 11.62 -4.85
C ASP A 420 23.35 10.35 -5.26
N LYS A 421 23.19 10.18 -6.57
CA LYS A 421 22.52 9.00 -7.14
C LYS A 421 23.19 7.67 -6.75
N PRO A 422 24.54 7.52 -6.74
CA PRO A 422 25.18 6.30 -6.28
C PRO A 422 24.80 5.91 -4.83
N ALA A 423 24.86 6.86 -3.88
CA ALA A 423 24.46 6.59 -2.51
C ALA A 423 22.96 6.27 -2.40
N ALA A 424 22.13 7.00 -3.14
CA ALA A 424 20.69 6.74 -3.21
C ALA A 424 20.39 5.32 -3.69
N ARG A 425 21.01 4.88 -4.81
CA ARG A 425 20.86 3.51 -5.34
C ARG A 425 21.30 2.46 -4.32
N ALA A 426 22.39 2.68 -3.61
CA ALA A 426 22.87 1.75 -2.59
C ALA A 426 21.88 1.61 -1.43
N ALA A 427 21.32 2.74 -0.96
CA ALA A 427 20.34 2.77 0.12
C ALA A 427 19.00 2.14 -0.31
N TYR A 428 18.47 2.54 -1.46
CA TYR A 428 17.27 1.91 -2.03
C TYR A 428 17.46 0.42 -2.32
N GLY A 429 18.65 -0.02 -2.75
CA GLY A 429 18.96 -1.42 -2.97
C GLY A 429 19.00 -2.25 -1.67
N ARG A 430 19.33 -1.64 -0.53
CA ARG A 430 19.15 -2.27 0.79
C ARG A 430 17.66 -2.39 1.14
N ALA A 431 16.90 -1.33 0.93
CA ALA A 431 15.45 -1.35 1.14
C ALA A 431 14.74 -2.40 0.27
N ALA A 432 15.10 -2.50 -1.01
CA ALA A 432 14.46 -3.41 -1.96
C ALA A 432 14.72 -4.89 -1.71
N ARG A 433 15.86 -5.24 -1.09
CA ARG A 433 16.12 -6.61 -0.62
C ARG A 433 15.15 -7.06 0.47
N ILE A 434 14.56 -6.09 1.15
CA ILE A 434 13.64 -6.31 2.26
C ILE A 434 12.19 -6.22 1.76
N ARG A 435 11.84 -5.13 1.09
CA ARG A 435 10.51 -4.88 0.54
C ARG A 435 10.62 -4.03 -0.71
N LEU A 436 10.04 -4.50 -1.82
CA LEU A 436 10.02 -3.77 -3.08
C LEU A 436 8.58 -3.38 -3.44
N GLY A 437 8.10 -2.30 -2.85
CA GLY A 437 6.86 -1.65 -3.28
C GLY A 437 7.06 -0.78 -4.52
N TRP A 438 5.96 -0.47 -5.21
CA TRP A 438 5.99 0.37 -6.42
C TRP A 438 6.68 1.74 -6.22
N PRO A 439 6.42 2.50 -5.14
CA PRO A 439 7.12 3.77 -4.92
C PRO A 439 8.65 3.61 -4.86
N LEU A 440 9.14 2.52 -4.24
CA LEU A 440 10.58 2.26 -4.17
C LEU A 440 11.15 1.81 -5.52
N ALA A 441 10.41 0.98 -6.27
CA ALA A 441 10.80 0.56 -7.63
C ALA A 441 10.93 1.78 -8.56
N LEU A 442 9.98 2.72 -8.50
CA LEU A 442 10.03 3.97 -9.26
C LEU A 442 11.24 4.83 -8.87
N ARG A 443 11.49 5.01 -7.56
CA ARG A 443 12.68 5.74 -7.07
C ARG A 443 13.99 5.10 -7.52
N LEU A 444 14.07 3.77 -7.46
CA LEU A 444 15.21 3.00 -7.94
C LEU A 444 15.45 3.18 -9.44
N ALA A 445 14.39 3.12 -10.25
CA ALA A 445 14.47 3.33 -11.69
C ALA A 445 14.96 4.76 -12.00
N ARG A 446 14.42 5.77 -11.31
CA ARG A 446 14.83 7.19 -11.46
C ARG A 446 16.25 7.47 -10.95
N ALA A 447 16.73 6.69 -9.99
CA ALA A 447 18.10 6.76 -9.49
C ALA A 447 19.12 6.09 -10.41
N GLN A 448 18.73 5.36 -11.46
CA GLN A 448 19.67 4.82 -12.42
C GLN A 448 20.30 5.93 -13.28
N ASP A 449 21.54 5.69 -13.72
CA ASP A 449 22.24 6.55 -14.69
C ASP A 449 21.96 6.12 -16.13
N ASP A 450 21.46 4.90 -16.32
CA ASP A 450 21.25 4.24 -17.61
C ASP A 450 19.77 3.86 -17.80
N MET A 451 19.18 4.31 -18.92
CA MET A 451 17.78 4.05 -19.28
C MET A 451 17.50 2.55 -19.50
N PRO A 452 18.29 1.80 -20.30
CA PRO A 452 18.19 0.34 -20.39
C PRO A 452 18.18 -0.41 -19.06
N ARG A 453 18.97 0.01 -18.07
CA ARG A 453 18.94 -0.57 -16.73
C ARG A 453 17.64 -0.24 -15.99
N ALA A 454 17.19 1.01 -16.04
CA ALA A 454 15.91 1.42 -15.46
C ALA A 454 14.73 0.65 -16.09
N GLN A 455 14.72 0.52 -17.42
CA GLN A 455 13.69 -0.23 -18.14
C GLN A 455 13.63 -1.70 -17.71
N ARG A 456 14.79 -2.38 -17.64
CA ARG A 456 14.83 -3.79 -17.20
C ARG A 456 14.25 -3.95 -15.80
N MET A 457 14.58 -3.04 -14.89
CA MET A 457 14.03 -3.06 -13.53
C MET A 457 12.50 -2.86 -13.53
N LEU A 458 11.99 -1.91 -14.32
CA LEU A 458 10.54 -1.69 -14.45
C LEU A 458 9.85 -2.90 -15.09
N ALA A 459 10.44 -3.51 -16.12
CA ALA A 459 9.92 -4.70 -16.78
C ALA A 459 9.84 -5.90 -15.83
N ASP A 460 10.87 -6.12 -15.01
CA ASP A 460 10.86 -7.17 -14.00
C ASP A 460 9.82 -6.89 -12.92
N TYR A 461 9.68 -5.63 -12.49
CA TYR A 461 8.64 -5.24 -11.52
C TYR A 461 7.23 -5.49 -12.06
N VAL A 462 6.93 -5.05 -13.29
CA VAL A 462 5.63 -5.25 -13.95
C VAL A 462 5.33 -6.75 -14.12
N ARG A 463 6.32 -7.55 -14.51
CA ARG A 463 6.17 -9.01 -14.62
C ARG A 463 5.79 -9.66 -13.28
N GLN A 464 6.39 -9.18 -12.19
CA GLN A 464 6.11 -9.68 -10.84
C GLN A 464 4.82 -9.10 -10.24
N ASN A 465 4.30 -8.00 -10.79
CA ASN A 465 3.13 -7.28 -10.30
C ASN A 465 2.23 -6.84 -11.49
N PRO A 466 1.67 -7.81 -12.24
CA PRO A 466 1.02 -7.53 -13.53
C PRO A 466 -0.23 -6.66 -13.40
N MET A 467 -0.86 -6.63 -12.21
CA MET A 467 -2.03 -5.80 -11.95
C MET A 467 -1.70 -4.34 -11.64
N ASN A 468 -0.43 -3.93 -11.57
CA ASN A 468 -0.06 -2.55 -11.28
C ASN A 468 -0.08 -1.66 -12.53
N GLY A 469 -1.19 -0.94 -12.74
CA GLY A 469 -1.38 -0.06 -13.89
C GLY A 469 -0.41 1.13 -13.94
N GLU A 470 -0.03 1.70 -12.79
CA GLU A 470 0.97 2.77 -12.73
C GLU A 470 2.34 2.28 -13.21
N ALA A 471 2.72 1.07 -12.81
CA ALA A 471 3.97 0.46 -13.23
C ALA A 471 3.98 0.11 -14.72
N ALA A 472 2.85 -0.39 -15.25
CA ALA A 472 2.68 -0.66 -16.68
C ALA A 472 2.80 0.64 -17.50
N ALA A 473 2.14 1.71 -17.07
CA ALA A 473 2.21 3.01 -17.75
C ALA A 473 3.63 3.62 -17.69
N ALA A 474 4.32 3.49 -16.55
CA ALA A 474 5.71 3.95 -16.43
C ALA A 474 6.70 3.14 -17.29
N LEU A 475 6.46 1.83 -17.45
CA LEU A 475 7.23 1.00 -18.37
C LEU A 475 6.93 1.37 -19.83
N ALA A 476 5.68 1.68 -20.16
CA ALA A 476 5.31 2.18 -21.48
C ALA A 476 6.04 3.47 -21.85
N ASP A 477 6.12 4.43 -20.91
CA ASP A 477 6.87 5.68 -21.08
C ASP A 477 8.35 5.41 -21.42
N SER A 478 8.97 4.42 -20.76
CA SER A 478 10.34 3.99 -21.06
C SER A 478 10.51 3.41 -22.48
N TYR A 479 9.54 2.62 -22.96
CA TYR A 479 9.56 2.08 -24.33
C TYR A 479 9.30 3.17 -25.37
N ALA A 480 8.36 4.08 -25.10
CA ALA A 480 8.07 5.24 -25.93
C ALA A 480 9.30 6.14 -26.10
N ALA A 481 10.07 6.37 -25.03
CA ALA A 481 11.32 7.13 -25.08
C ALA A 481 12.40 6.50 -25.99
N GLN A 482 12.30 5.20 -26.30
CA GLN A 482 13.17 4.49 -27.24
C GLN A 482 12.55 4.35 -28.65
N GLY A 483 11.34 4.86 -28.86
CA GLY A 483 10.60 4.72 -30.11
C GLY A 483 9.95 3.35 -30.33
N ASP A 484 9.92 2.48 -29.32
CA ASP A 484 9.22 1.18 -29.38
C ASP A 484 7.72 1.38 -29.08
N TRP A 485 7.04 2.08 -29.99
CA TRP A 485 5.63 2.43 -29.89
C TRP A 485 4.67 1.23 -29.82
N PRO A 486 4.88 0.11 -30.56
CA PRO A 486 4.02 -1.06 -30.44
C PRO A 486 3.98 -1.63 -29.01
N ARG A 487 5.14 -1.74 -28.35
CA ARG A 487 5.18 -2.19 -26.95
C ARG A 487 4.62 -1.14 -25.99
N ALA A 488 4.94 0.13 -26.21
CA ALA A 488 4.42 1.21 -25.37
C ALA A 488 2.88 1.26 -25.40
N VAL A 489 2.27 1.18 -26.59
CA VAL A 489 0.81 1.17 -26.76
C VAL A 489 0.17 -0.04 -26.08
N GLY A 490 0.69 -1.25 -26.28
CA GLY A 490 0.13 -2.43 -25.61
C GLY A 490 0.19 -2.37 -24.08
N LEU A 491 1.26 -1.76 -23.51
CA LEU A 491 1.36 -1.51 -22.08
C LEU A 491 0.44 -0.39 -21.58
N LEU A 492 0.21 0.64 -22.40
CA LEU A 492 -0.75 1.70 -22.10
C LEU A 492 -2.17 1.14 -22.10
N ASP A 493 -2.55 0.34 -23.08
CA ASP A 493 -3.86 -0.34 -23.13
C ASP A 493 -4.08 -1.20 -21.88
N HIS A 494 -3.07 -2.01 -21.52
CA HIS A 494 -3.10 -2.78 -20.27
C HIS A 494 -3.23 -1.87 -19.03
N ALA A 495 -2.53 -0.74 -18.97
CA ALA A 495 -2.67 0.21 -17.89
C ALA A 495 -4.07 0.84 -17.83
N LEU A 496 -4.67 1.16 -18.98
CA LEU A 496 -6.03 1.70 -19.09
C LEU A 496 -7.06 0.69 -18.55
N ASP A 497 -6.93 -0.60 -18.92
CA ASP A 497 -7.75 -1.70 -18.41
C ASP A 497 -7.64 -1.87 -16.88
N LEU A 498 -6.48 -1.57 -16.32
CA LEU A 498 -6.21 -1.56 -14.88
C LEU A 498 -6.65 -0.28 -14.16
N GLY A 499 -7.48 0.54 -14.80
CA GLY A 499 -8.08 1.74 -14.20
C GLY A 499 -7.27 3.02 -14.39
N MET A 500 -6.25 3.04 -15.25
CA MET A 500 -5.54 4.27 -15.62
C MET A 500 -6.28 5.12 -16.68
N GLY A 501 -7.47 4.69 -17.11
CA GLY A 501 -8.30 5.33 -18.15
C GLY A 501 -8.80 6.75 -17.88
N ARG A 502 -8.52 7.32 -16.71
CA ARG A 502 -8.82 8.72 -16.36
C ARG A 502 -7.62 9.45 -15.79
N VAL A 503 -6.41 8.95 -16.10
CA VAL A 503 -5.15 9.60 -15.73
C VAL A 503 -4.67 10.41 -16.94
N PRO A 504 -4.67 11.76 -16.88
CA PRO A 504 -4.47 12.60 -18.06
C PRO A 504 -3.17 12.31 -18.83
N TRP A 505 -2.06 12.06 -18.12
CA TRP A 505 -0.79 11.78 -18.76
C TRP A 505 -0.78 10.42 -19.48
N VAL A 506 -1.51 9.41 -18.98
CA VAL A 506 -1.61 8.09 -19.63
C VAL A 506 -2.42 8.20 -20.92
N LEU A 507 -3.52 8.94 -20.89
CA LEU A 507 -4.34 9.21 -22.07
C LEU A 507 -3.56 10.05 -23.10
N ALA A 508 -2.84 11.07 -22.66
CA ALA A 508 -1.96 11.85 -23.52
C ALA A 508 -0.86 10.97 -24.16
N ALA A 509 -0.23 10.07 -23.39
CA ALA A 509 0.75 9.14 -23.92
C ALA A 509 0.13 8.15 -24.93
N ARG A 510 -1.09 7.65 -24.67
CA ARG A 510 -1.81 6.76 -25.59
C ARG A 510 -2.21 7.47 -26.90
N SER A 511 -2.58 8.74 -26.82
CA SER A 511 -2.81 9.59 -27.99
C SER A 511 -1.55 9.72 -28.86
N VAL A 512 -0.41 10.04 -28.24
CA VAL A 512 0.87 10.12 -28.95
C VAL A 512 1.23 8.77 -29.58
N GLY A 513 1.05 7.67 -28.85
CA GLY A 513 1.29 6.32 -29.36
C GLY A 513 0.43 5.98 -30.59
N ALA A 514 -0.88 6.26 -30.55
CA ALA A 514 -1.79 6.04 -31.69
C ALA A 514 -1.30 6.78 -32.94
N ARG A 515 -0.93 8.05 -32.79
CA ARG A 515 -0.42 8.86 -33.88
C ARG A 515 0.86 8.28 -34.50
N GLN A 516 1.77 7.78 -33.67
CA GLN A 516 3.03 7.17 -34.12
C GLN A 516 2.82 5.83 -34.83
N LEU A 517 1.71 5.14 -34.54
CA LEU A 517 1.28 3.94 -35.24
C LEU A 517 0.38 4.23 -36.46
N GLY A 518 0.12 5.51 -36.77
CA GLY A 518 -0.65 5.94 -37.93
C GLY A 518 -2.18 5.97 -37.72
N ASP A 519 -2.65 5.87 -36.48
CA ASP A 519 -4.08 5.95 -36.15
C ASP A 519 -4.43 7.36 -35.65
N ALA A 520 -4.86 8.21 -36.58
CA ALA A 520 -5.23 9.59 -36.29
C ALA A 520 -6.56 9.73 -35.53
N GLU A 521 -7.48 8.79 -35.71
CA GLU A 521 -8.80 8.81 -35.06
C GLU A 521 -8.66 8.50 -33.57
N GLU A 522 -7.93 7.43 -33.23
CA GLU A 522 -7.62 7.12 -31.83
C GLU A 522 -6.78 8.22 -31.18
N ALA A 523 -5.80 8.78 -31.90
CA ALA A 523 -4.96 9.86 -31.39
C ALA A 523 -5.81 11.07 -30.95
N MET A 524 -6.77 11.47 -31.77
CA MET A 524 -7.69 12.56 -31.45
C MET A 524 -8.59 12.22 -30.25
N SER A 525 -9.20 11.04 -30.25
CA SER A 525 -10.09 10.58 -29.18
C SER A 525 -9.40 10.63 -27.80
N TYR A 526 -8.20 10.05 -27.69
CA TYR A 526 -7.46 10.04 -26.43
C TYR A 526 -6.95 11.42 -26.02
N ALA A 527 -6.57 12.27 -26.98
CA ALA A 527 -6.15 13.63 -26.68
C ALA A 527 -7.30 14.49 -26.12
N LEU A 528 -8.49 14.39 -26.72
CA LEU A 528 -9.69 15.05 -26.23
C LEU A 528 -10.02 14.56 -24.82
N ALA A 529 -10.01 13.24 -24.60
CA ALA A 529 -10.26 12.67 -23.28
C ALA A 529 -9.26 13.17 -22.22
N ALA A 530 -7.96 13.26 -22.56
CA ALA A 530 -6.95 13.82 -21.67
C ALA A 530 -7.23 15.30 -21.34
N HIS A 531 -7.57 16.09 -22.36
CA HIS A 531 -7.82 17.52 -22.23
C HIS A 531 -9.10 17.83 -21.46
N GLU A 532 -10.17 17.05 -21.67
CA GLU A 532 -11.43 17.17 -20.94
C GLU A 532 -11.25 16.94 -19.43
N LEU A 533 -10.39 15.99 -19.05
CA LEU A 533 -10.10 15.71 -17.65
C LEU A 533 -9.32 16.83 -16.98
N GLU A 534 -8.29 17.34 -17.66
CA GLU A 534 -7.43 18.38 -17.09
C GLU A 534 -7.00 19.40 -18.17
N PRO A 535 -7.85 20.41 -18.46
CA PRO A 535 -7.58 21.36 -19.53
C PRO A 535 -6.34 22.23 -19.34
N MET A 536 -5.80 22.30 -18.12
CA MET A 536 -4.58 23.03 -17.75
C MET A 536 -3.34 22.10 -17.65
N ASN A 537 -3.45 20.85 -18.12
CA ASN A 537 -2.32 19.93 -18.16
C ASN A 537 -1.50 20.11 -19.46
N PRO A 538 -0.20 20.47 -19.37
CA PRO A 538 0.65 20.67 -20.54
C PRO A 538 0.74 19.43 -21.46
N LEU A 539 0.72 18.22 -20.89
CA LEU A 539 0.80 16.98 -21.66
C LEU A 539 -0.49 16.75 -22.46
N ALA A 540 -1.64 17.01 -21.84
CA ALA A 540 -2.93 16.89 -22.51
C ALA A 540 -3.08 17.92 -23.65
N ILE A 541 -2.70 19.19 -23.40
CA ILE A 541 -2.70 20.23 -24.42
C ILE A 541 -1.74 19.87 -25.57
N SER A 542 -0.53 19.42 -25.26
CA SER A 542 0.46 19.04 -26.28
C SER A 542 -0.02 17.86 -27.13
N ALA A 543 -0.63 16.84 -26.52
CA ALA A 543 -1.20 15.71 -27.24
C ALA A 543 -2.35 16.14 -28.17
N LEU A 544 -3.22 17.05 -27.70
CA LEU A 544 -4.32 17.58 -28.50
C LEU A 544 -3.82 18.39 -29.70
N LEU A 545 -2.87 19.31 -29.48
CA LEU A 545 -2.22 20.04 -30.57
C LEU A 545 -1.59 19.09 -31.60
N ALA A 546 -0.93 18.01 -31.14
CA ALA A 546 -0.28 17.05 -32.03
C ALA A 546 -1.25 16.13 -32.80
N ALA A 547 -2.49 15.98 -32.33
CA ALA A 547 -3.53 15.17 -32.96
C ALA A 547 -4.42 16.01 -33.90
N MET A 548 -4.52 17.32 -33.69
CA MET A 548 -5.28 18.23 -34.54
C MET A 548 -4.64 18.37 -35.93
N PRO A 549 -5.45 18.56 -36.99
CA PRO A 549 -4.93 18.90 -38.31
C PRO A 549 -4.26 20.28 -38.29
N ASP A 550 -3.14 20.44 -39.00
CA ASP A 550 -2.42 21.71 -39.18
C ASP A 550 -3.20 22.65 -40.13
N ASP A 551 -4.34 23.17 -39.67
CA ASP A 551 -5.23 24.05 -40.44
C ASP A 551 -5.14 25.53 -40.04
N GLY A 552 -4.32 25.86 -39.04
CA GLY A 552 -4.19 27.23 -38.52
C GLY A 552 -5.45 27.74 -37.82
N SER A 553 -6.31 26.85 -37.32
CA SER A 553 -7.54 27.23 -36.63
C SER A 553 -7.28 28.11 -35.40
N ALA A 554 -8.24 28.97 -35.09
CA ALA A 554 -8.20 29.82 -33.88
C ALA A 554 -8.08 28.98 -32.59
N ALA A 555 -8.62 27.77 -32.59
CA ALA A 555 -8.50 26.83 -31.48
C ALA A 555 -7.05 26.35 -31.26
N CYS A 556 -6.31 26.02 -32.33
CA CYS A 556 -4.89 25.69 -32.23
C CYS A 556 -4.08 26.87 -31.67
N ALA A 557 -4.32 28.08 -32.17
CA ALA A 557 -3.64 29.29 -31.69
C ALA A 557 -3.90 29.56 -30.19
N GLU A 558 -5.12 29.33 -29.71
CA GLU A 558 -5.49 29.47 -28.30
C GLU A 558 -4.78 28.42 -27.43
N LEU A 559 -4.79 27.14 -27.85
CA LEU A 559 -4.12 26.06 -27.13
C LEU A 559 -2.60 26.26 -27.08
N GLU A 560 -1.98 26.73 -28.16
CA GLU A 560 -0.55 27.10 -28.16
C GLU A 560 -0.24 28.25 -27.20
N ALA A 561 -1.05 29.31 -27.21
CA ALA A 561 -0.88 30.44 -26.29
C ALA A 561 -0.99 29.97 -24.84
N LYS A 562 -1.96 29.08 -24.57
CA LYS A 562 -2.17 28.45 -23.26
C LYS A 562 -0.96 27.60 -22.86
N LEU A 563 -0.45 26.75 -23.74
CA LEU A 563 0.73 25.91 -23.48
C LEU A 563 1.97 26.77 -23.19
N ARG A 564 2.21 27.82 -23.98
CA ARG A 564 3.31 28.77 -23.75
C ARG A 564 3.21 29.43 -22.36
N SER A 565 2.01 29.85 -21.97
CA SER A 565 1.78 30.46 -20.65
C SER A 565 2.08 29.50 -19.49
N LEU A 566 1.77 28.21 -19.67
CA LEU A 566 2.00 27.16 -18.68
C LEU A 566 3.47 26.77 -18.56
N GLN A 567 4.23 26.83 -19.65
CA GLN A 567 5.67 26.55 -19.68
C GLN A 567 6.52 27.71 -19.17
N SER A 568 5.99 28.94 -19.20
CA SER A 568 6.68 30.15 -18.71
C SER A 568 6.55 30.41 -17.21
N ARG A 569 5.73 29.62 -16.51
CA ARG A 569 5.48 29.68 -15.06
C ARG A 569 6.23 28.53 -14.38
#